data_AF-A0A2P8A8I1-F1
#
_entry.id   AF-A0A2P8A8I1-F1
#
_cell.length_a   1.000
_cell.length_b   1.000
_cell.length_c   1.000
_cell.angle_alpha   90.00
_cell.angle_beta   90.00
_cell.angle_gamma   90.00
#
_symmetry.space_group_name_H-M   'P 1'
#
loop_
_entity.id
_entity.type
_entity.pdbx_description
1 polymer ?
#
loop_
_entity_poly.entity_id
_entity_poly.type
_entity_poly.pdbx_seq_one_letter_code
_entity_poly.pdbx_strand_id
1 'polypeptide(L)'
;MEVHTITPDDVVLQSSSSPQAPKPIPVDQISTVFGSDSIDLISKPLGSRILGFSDEWFAAADNLTTPTPPVRKPGVFTYAGAWYDGWETRRHNTEPFDWVVIRLGVSSGRVKGVEIDTAFFNGNHAPEVVVEGCFAPDEREKEIVGKEFKEWETILSKQECGPSQRHAWLLPGETGKQYTHVRLCMFPDGGIARFRLYGTVVPVLPQDVNEVFDLAATVNGGVAVKCSDQHFGTKDNLLLPGRGVDMGDGWETKRSRGVHIDWTIIKLGLPGVIEKAVVDTAHFRGNFPQKVQLFAAEQTASGKAPEHEEHDKWVQILAPSKTGPDKEHEYGTDVLEEVANKTYAYVKLVIIPDGGVKRIRVFGRRAPTS
;
A
#
# COMPACT_ATOMS: atom_id res chain seq x y z
N MET A 1 44.16 -24.22 29.97
CA MET A 1 43.46 -23.68 28.78
C MET A 1 43.54 -24.76 27.72
N GLU A 2 42.55 -25.63 27.67
CA GLU A 2 42.40 -26.57 26.56
C GLU A 2 41.45 -25.91 25.54
N VAL A 3 41.93 -25.76 24.32
CA VAL A 3 41.16 -25.20 23.21
C VAL A 3 40.40 -26.35 22.57
N HIS A 4 39.07 -26.37 22.69
CA HIS A 4 38.22 -27.33 21.99
C HIS A 4 38.19 -27.00 20.49
N THR A 5 38.72 -27.90 19.67
CA THR A 5 38.64 -27.89 18.22
C THR A 5 37.24 -28.29 17.78
N ILE A 6 36.50 -27.34 17.17
CA ILE A 6 35.21 -27.58 16.53
C ILE A 6 35.48 -28.30 15.19
N THR A 7 34.82 -29.42 14.94
CA THR A 7 34.93 -30.18 13.68
C THR A 7 33.81 -29.80 12.71
N PRO A 8 33.97 -30.04 11.39
CA PRO A 8 32.93 -29.73 10.40
C PRO A 8 31.57 -30.39 10.66
N ASP A 9 31.53 -31.46 11.45
CA ASP A 9 30.32 -32.18 11.83
C ASP A 9 29.53 -31.51 12.98
N ASP A 10 30.12 -30.52 13.67
CA ASP A 10 29.44 -29.73 14.71
C ASP A 10 28.54 -28.63 14.13
N VAL A 11 28.60 -28.40 12.81
CA VAL A 11 27.63 -27.56 12.10
C VAL A 11 26.46 -28.44 11.68
N VAL A 12 25.65 -28.84 12.67
CA VAL A 12 24.27 -29.23 12.38
C VAL A 12 23.55 -27.97 11.92
N LEU A 13 23.54 -27.77 10.60
CA LEU A 13 22.51 -26.98 9.95
C LEU A 13 21.17 -27.53 10.46
N GLN A 14 20.50 -26.76 11.31
CA GLN A 14 19.11 -27.00 11.67
C GLN A 14 18.33 -27.09 10.36
N SER A 15 18.05 -28.32 9.96
CA SER A 15 17.31 -28.66 8.78
C SER A 15 15.84 -28.34 9.04
N SER A 16 15.27 -27.60 8.09
CA SER A 16 13.84 -27.51 7.78
C SER A 16 12.91 -27.26 8.98
N SER A 17 12.73 -25.99 9.34
CA SER A 17 11.44 -25.58 9.89
C SER A 17 10.36 -25.90 8.85
N SER A 18 9.34 -26.67 9.23
CA SER A 18 8.12 -26.80 8.43
C SER A 18 7.64 -25.40 8.00
N PRO A 19 7.17 -25.19 6.76
CA PRO A 19 6.66 -23.89 6.35
C PRO A 19 5.55 -23.49 7.34
N GLN A 20 5.83 -22.44 8.11
CA GLN A 20 4.96 -22.01 9.19
C GLN A 20 3.63 -21.58 8.56
N ALA A 21 2.50 -22.09 9.07
CA ALA A 21 1.20 -21.80 8.47
C ALA A 21 0.87 -20.29 8.56
N PRO A 22 0.12 -19.74 7.58
CA PRO A 22 -0.42 -18.38 7.68
C PRO A 22 -1.23 -18.20 8.98
N LYS A 23 -1.02 -17.09 9.67
CA LYS A 23 -1.72 -16.77 10.93
C LYS A 23 -2.95 -15.91 10.63
N PRO A 24 -4.18 -16.37 10.95
CA PRO A 24 -5.36 -15.53 10.79
C PRO A 24 -5.29 -14.31 11.72
N ILE A 25 -5.75 -13.16 11.21
CA ILE A 25 -5.78 -11.87 11.90
C ILE A 25 -7.23 -11.47 12.13
N PRO A 26 -7.65 -11.19 13.38
CA PRO A 26 -8.95 -10.64 13.67
C PRO A 26 -9.23 -9.34 12.91
N VAL A 27 -10.46 -9.14 12.45
CA VAL A 27 -10.85 -8.01 11.58
C VAL A 27 -10.52 -6.65 12.20
N ASP A 28 -10.69 -6.53 13.51
CA ASP A 28 -10.38 -5.33 14.31
C ASP A 28 -8.88 -5.06 14.45
N GLN A 29 -8.02 -6.03 14.15
CA GLN A 29 -6.57 -5.93 14.25
C GLN A 29 -5.88 -5.73 12.89
N ILE A 30 -6.58 -5.89 11.76
CA ILE A 30 -5.99 -5.78 10.41
C ILE A 30 -5.24 -4.46 10.25
N SER A 31 -5.87 -3.33 10.58
CA SER A 31 -5.26 -2.00 10.44
C SER A 31 -4.01 -1.84 11.32
N THR A 32 -4.01 -2.41 12.52
CA THR A 32 -2.87 -2.37 13.44
C THR A 32 -1.70 -3.20 12.92
N VAL A 33 -1.98 -4.37 12.35
CA VAL A 33 -0.97 -5.31 11.87
C VAL A 33 -0.33 -4.84 10.56
N PHE A 34 -1.10 -4.27 9.64
CA PHE A 34 -0.63 -3.93 8.29
C PHE A 34 -0.52 -2.42 8.00
N GLY A 35 -1.18 -1.54 8.77
CA GLY A 35 -1.38 -0.14 8.38
C GLY A 35 -0.22 0.83 8.65
N SER A 36 0.87 0.40 9.28
CA SER A 36 1.98 1.28 9.70
C SER A 36 3.30 1.03 8.98
N ASP A 37 3.49 -0.14 8.38
CA ASP A 37 4.76 -0.57 7.76
C ASP A 37 4.55 -1.28 6.42
N SER A 38 3.31 -1.32 5.90
CA SER A 38 2.94 -2.01 4.68
C SER A 38 1.92 -1.19 3.89
N ILE A 39 1.84 -1.47 2.59
CA ILE A 39 0.84 -0.92 1.67
C ILE A 39 0.07 -2.06 1.01
N ASP A 40 -1.06 -1.73 0.36
CA ASP A 40 -1.72 -2.66 -0.56
C ASP A 40 -1.02 -2.61 -1.94
N LEU A 41 -0.20 -3.62 -2.23
CA LEU A 41 0.64 -3.71 -3.43
C LEU A 41 -0.17 -3.85 -4.73
N ILE A 42 -1.43 -4.29 -4.63
CA ILE A 42 -2.35 -4.45 -5.75
C ILE A 42 -3.42 -3.36 -5.80
N SER A 43 -3.27 -2.28 -5.03
CA SER A 43 -4.21 -1.16 -5.04
C SER A 43 -4.28 -0.49 -6.42
N LYS A 44 -5.48 -0.35 -6.99
CA LYS A 44 -5.68 0.24 -8.31
C LYS A 44 -5.10 1.67 -8.46
N PRO A 45 -5.26 2.59 -7.49
CA PRO A 45 -4.61 3.89 -7.52
C PRO A 45 -3.09 3.88 -7.57
N LEU A 46 -2.44 2.78 -7.15
CA LEU A 46 -0.99 2.61 -7.26
C LEU A 46 -0.56 2.26 -8.70
N GLY A 47 -1.51 1.89 -9.57
CA GLY A 47 -1.28 1.50 -10.96
C GLY A 47 -1.28 -0.01 -11.19
N SER A 48 -1.84 -0.81 -10.27
CA SER A 48 -2.01 -2.25 -10.49
C SER A 48 -2.95 -2.52 -11.68
N ARG A 49 -2.79 -3.68 -12.31
CA ARG A 49 -3.56 -4.06 -13.50
C ARG A 49 -4.06 -5.49 -13.39
N ILE A 50 -5.34 -5.71 -13.69
CA ILE A 50 -5.84 -7.06 -14.00
C ILE A 50 -5.32 -7.44 -15.39
N LEU A 51 -4.55 -8.52 -15.48
CA LEU A 51 -3.96 -8.99 -16.76
C LEU A 51 -4.83 -10.05 -17.44
N GLY A 52 -5.55 -10.84 -16.65
CA GLY A 52 -6.44 -11.86 -17.14
C GLY A 52 -7.21 -12.52 -16.01
N PHE A 53 -8.27 -13.24 -16.39
CA PHE A 53 -9.17 -13.94 -15.48
C PHE A 53 -9.79 -15.14 -16.21
N SER A 54 -10.35 -16.08 -15.45
CA SER A 54 -11.09 -17.22 -16.01
C SER A 54 -12.51 -16.86 -16.46
N ASP A 55 -13.25 -16.09 -15.65
CA ASP A 55 -14.62 -15.64 -15.90
C ASP A 55 -14.93 -14.37 -15.10
N GLU A 56 -15.92 -13.58 -15.56
CA GLU A 56 -16.41 -12.36 -14.90
C GLU A 56 -17.93 -12.18 -15.12
N TRP A 57 -18.68 -13.29 -15.21
CA TRP A 57 -20.05 -13.25 -15.72
C TRP A 57 -21.00 -12.34 -14.94
N PHE A 58 -20.97 -12.38 -13.61
CA PHE A 58 -21.87 -11.58 -12.79
C PHE A 58 -21.26 -10.24 -12.38
N ALA A 59 -19.96 -10.21 -12.09
CA ALA A 59 -19.25 -8.99 -11.71
C ALA A 59 -17.75 -9.04 -12.06
N ALA A 60 -17.18 -7.89 -12.43
CA ALA A 60 -15.82 -7.76 -12.94
C ALA A 60 -14.75 -7.87 -11.85
N ALA A 61 -13.64 -8.56 -12.17
CA ALA A 61 -12.46 -8.72 -11.33
C ALA A 61 -11.73 -7.40 -11.04
N ASP A 62 -11.90 -6.39 -11.89
CA ASP A 62 -11.40 -5.03 -11.65
C ASP A 62 -11.84 -4.46 -10.29
N ASN A 63 -13.03 -4.85 -9.81
CA ASN A 63 -13.55 -4.40 -8.50
C ASN A 63 -12.71 -4.90 -7.30
N LEU A 64 -11.96 -6.00 -7.45
CA LEU A 64 -11.17 -6.58 -6.35
C LEU A 64 -10.15 -5.61 -5.78
N THR A 65 -9.59 -4.76 -6.66
CA THR A 65 -8.49 -3.83 -6.37
C THR A 65 -8.97 -2.41 -6.06
N THR A 66 -10.28 -2.16 -6.10
CA THR A 66 -10.89 -0.87 -5.75
C THR A 66 -10.58 -0.51 -4.30
N PRO A 67 -10.02 0.66 -3.97
CA PRO A 67 -9.55 0.99 -2.62
C PRO A 67 -10.70 1.19 -1.61
N THR A 68 -11.87 1.62 -2.06
CA THR A 68 -13.01 1.87 -1.18
C THR A 68 -13.61 0.56 -0.65
N PRO A 69 -14.25 0.59 0.53
CA PRO A 69 -15.06 -0.52 1.00
C PRO A 69 -16.12 -0.91 -0.04
N PRO A 70 -16.47 -2.22 -0.15
CA PRO A 70 -17.57 -2.67 -0.98
C PRO A 70 -18.87 -1.94 -0.64
N VAL A 71 -19.69 -1.68 -1.67
CA VAL A 71 -21.05 -1.16 -1.48
C VAL A 71 -22.11 -2.11 -2.04
N ARG A 72 -23.28 -2.12 -1.41
CA ARG A 72 -24.45 -2.85 -1.92
C ARG A 72 -25.48 -1.90 -2.48
N LYS A 73 -26.08 -2.25 -3.62
CA LYS A 73 -27.20 -1.52 -4.23
C LYS A 73 -28.41 -2.43 -4.39
N PRO A 74 -29.21 -2.64 -3.32
CA PRO A 74 -30.40 -3.48 -3.40
C PRO A 74 -31.35 -3.03 -4.52
N GLY A 75 -31.86 -3.98 -5.31
CA GLY A 75 -32.79 -3.71 -6.42
C GLY A 75 -32.13 -3.25 -7.73
N VAL A 76 -30.80 -3.07 -7.76
CA VAL A 76 -30.07 -2.80 -9.01
C VAL A 76 -29.64 -4.12 -9.64
N PHE A 77 -30.03 -4.33 -10.90
CA PHE A 77 -29.69 -5.53 -11.68
C PHE A 77 -28.92 -5.16 -12.94
N THR A 78 -27.97 -6.00 -13.31
CA THR A 78 -27.31 -6.04 -14.61
C THR A 78 -28.01 -7.05 -15.53
N TYR A 79 -27.53 -7.19 -16.76
CA TYR A 79 -28.01 -8.25 -17.66
C TYR A 79 -27.76 -9.66 -17.09
N ALA A 80 -26.72 -9.84 -16.28
CA ALA A 80 -26.33 -11.13 -15.73
C ALA A 80 -27.05 -11.47 -14.40
N GLY A 81 -27.50 -10.48 -13.63
CA GLY A 81 -28.09 -10.72 -12.30
C GLY A 81 -28.11 -9.48 -11.43
N ALA A 82 -28.13 -9.65 -10.11
CA ALA A 82 -28.00 -8.53 -9.19
C ALA A 82 -26.63 -7.86 -9.36
N TRP A 83 -26.56 -6.53 -9.26
CA TRP A 83 -25.29 -5.82 -9.32
C TRP A 83 -24.50 -6.05 -8.02
N TYR A 84 -23.22 -6.41 -8.16
CA TYR A 84 -22.28 -6.60 -7.07
C TYR A 84 -21.04 -5.71 -7.22
N ASP A 85 -20.57 -5.18 -6.09
CA ASP A 85 -19.29 -4.49 -5.98
C ASP A 85 -18.18 -5.50 -5.61
N GLY A 86 -17.81 -6.31 -6.58
CA GLY A 86 -16.85 -7.40 -6.42
C GLY A 86 -16.61 -8.13 -7.73
N TRP A 87 -15.90 -9.24 -7.65
CA TRP A 87 -15.74 -10.23 -8.71
C TRP A 87 -16.71 -11.39 -8.45
N GLU A 88 -17.47 -11.82 -9.44
CA GLU A 88 -18.34 -12.99 -9.32
C GLU A 88 -18.43 -13.76 -10.65
N THR A 89 -18.16 -15.06 -10.58
CA THR A 89 -18.07 -15.96 -11.74
C THR A 89 -19.32 -16.82 -11.91
N ARG A 90 -19.46 -17.46 -13.09
CA ARG A 90 -20.56 -18.42 -13.34
C ARG A 90 -20.49 -19.59 -12.38
N ARG A 91 -21.68 -20.09 -12.05
CA ARG A 91 -21.84 -21.32 -11.26
C ARG A 91 -21.39 -22.55 -12.03
N HIS A 92 -21.01 -23.58 -11.28
CA HIS A 92 -20.71 -24.91 -11.76
C HIS A 92 -19.47 -24.92 -12.67
N ASN A 93 -18.42 -24.23 -12.24
CA ASN A 93 -17.14 -24.29 -12.90
C ASN A 93 -16.68 -25.76 -13.01
N THR A 94 -16.37 -26.19 -14.23
CA THR A 94 -15.88 -27.54 -14.50
C THR A 94 -14.38 -27.69 -14.26
N GLU A 95 -13.67 -26.57 -14.17
CA GLU A 95 -12.28 -26.52 -13.76
C GLU A 95 -12.17 -26.52 -12.22
N PRO A 96 -11.00 -26.84 -11.63
CA PRO A 96 -10.86 -26.91 -10.18
C PRO A 96 -11.05 -25.56 -9.45
N PHE A 97 -10.81 -24.44 -10.13
CA PHE A 97 -10.93 -23.08 -9.59
C PHE A 97 -11.09 -22.04 -10.70
N ASP A 98 -11.70 -20.92 -10.33
CA ASP A 98 -11.60 -19.66 -11.05
C ASP A 98 -10.37 -18.87 -10.62
N TRP A 99 -9.83 -18.02 -11.48
CA TRP A 99 -8.62 -17.25 -11.18
C TRP A 99 -8.64 -15.85 -11.77
N VAL A 100 -7.84 -14.97 -11.15
CA VAL A 100 -7.48 -13.65 -11.67
C VAL A 100 -5.98 -13.42 -11.49
N VAL A 101 -5.31 -12.93 -12.53
CA VAL A 101 -3.89 -12.54 -12.52
C VAL A 101 -3.79 -11.02 -12.46
N ILE A 102 -2.99 -10.53 -11.51
CA ILE A 102 -2.83 -9.12 -11.20
C ILE A 102 -1.34 -8.74 -11.26
N ARG A 103 -1.00 -7.71 -12.05
CA ARG A 103 0.28 -7.01 -11.98
C ARG A 103 0.27 -6.05 -10.80
N LEU A 104 1.27 -6.11 -9.93
CA LEU A 104 1.40 -5.15 -8.81
C LEU A 104 1.50 -3.72 -9.33
N GLY A 105 1.04 -2.73 -8.55
CA GLY A 105 1.19 -1.30 -8.90
C GLY A 105 2.60 -0.74 -8.71
N VAL A 106 3.53 -1.57 -8.25
CA VAL A 106 4.94 -1.22 -8.00
C VAL A 106 5.87 -2.07 -8.84
N SER A 107 7.15 -1.71 -8.92
CA SER A 107 8.18 -2.51 -9.59
C SER A 107 8.17 -3.97 -9.12
N SER A 108 8.30 -4.16 -7.81
CA SER A 108 8.13 -5.43 -7.11
C SER A 108 7.84 -5.18 -5.62
N GLY A 109 7.34 -6.20 -4.93
CA GLY A 109 7.04 -6.09 -3.50
C GLY A 109 7.27 -7.39 -2.74
N ARG A 110 7.54 -7.26 -1.45
CA ARG A 110 7.59 -8.37 -0.49
C ARG A 110 6.25 -8.45 0.24
N VAL A 111 5.59 -9.60 0.19
CA VAL A 111 4.25 -9.76 0.78
C VAL A 111 4.37 -10.11 2.26
N LYS A 112 3.65 -9.37 3.09
CA LYS A 112 3.49 -9.57 4.53
C LYS A 112 2.18 -10.28 4.86
N GLY A 113 1.11 -9.98 4.12
CA GLY A 113 -0.22 -10.51 4.42
C GLY A 113 -1.18 -10.43 3.24
N VAL A 114 -2.28 -11.15 3.37
CA VAL A 114 -3.39 -11.18 2.42
C VAL A 114 -4.67 -10.86 3.16
N GLU A 115 -5.55 -10.08 2.53
CA GLU A 115 -6.94 -9.96 2.96
C GLU A 115 -7.90 -10.26 1.81
N ILE A 116 -8.94 -11.04 2.12
CA ILE A 116 -10.05 -11.37 1.23
C ILE A 116 -11.35 -10.92 1.92
N ASP A 117 -12.03 -9.96 1.30
CA ASP A 117 -13.34 -9.49 1.74
C ASP A 117 -14.42 -10.13 0.86
N THR A 118 -15.36 -10.83 1.48
CA THR A 118 -16.51 -11.47 0.81
C THR A 118 -17.80 -10.68 1.01
N ALA A 119 -17.71 -9.41 1.45
CA ALA A 119 -18.85 -8.54 1.73
C ALA A 119 -19.99 -8.68 0.71
N PHE A 120 -21.21 -8.85 1.23
CA PHE A 120 -22.46 -9.01 0.50
C PHE A 120 -22.65 -10.31 -0.30
N PHE A 121 -21.60 -11.12 -0.48
CA PHE A 121 -21.73 -12.50 -0.96
C PHE A 121 -22.08 -13.41 0.22
N ASN A 122 -23.36 -13.81 0.31
CA ASN A 122 -23.88 -14.57 1.43
C ASN A 122 -24.57 -15.85 0.91
N GLY A 123 -23.83 -16.95 0.94
CA GLY A 123 -24.19 -18.22 0.30
C GLY A 123 -23.58 -18.45 -1.09
N ASN A 124 -23.12 -17.38 -1.76
CA ASN A 124 -22.39 -17.43 -3.05
C ASN A 124 -20.97 -16.83 -2.95
N HIS A 125 -20.41 -16.75 -1.74
CA HIS A 125 -19.02 -16.33 -1.53
C HIS A 125 -18.07 -17.40 -2.04
N ALA A 126 -16.83 -17.01 -2.35
CA ALA A 126 -15.73 -17.94 -2.52
C ALA A 126 -15.64 -18.89 -1.32
N PRO A 127 -15.76 -20.22 -1.50
CA PRO A 127 -15.61 -21.18 -0.41
C PRO A 127 -14.17 -21.25 0.10
N GLU A 128 -13.20 -21.37 -0.82
CA GLU A 128 -11.78 -21.41 -0.49
C GLU A 128 -10.98 -20.56 -1.48
N VAL A 129 -9.84 -20.06 -1.01
CA VAL A 129 -8.92 -19.24 -1.80
C VAL A 129 -7.47 -19.70 -1.67
N VAL A 130 -6.70 -19.55 -2.74
CA VAL A 130 -5.23 -19.64 -2.76
C VAL A 130 -4.69 -18.36 -3.38
N VAL A 131 -3.56 -17.86 -2.89
CA VAL A 131 -2.82 -16.78 -3.55
C VAL A 131 -1.44 -17.29 -3.94
N GLU A 132 -1.08 -17.06 -5.19
CA GLU A 132 0.23 -17.36 -5.74
C GLU A 132 0.89 -16.09 -6.26
N GLY A 133 2.21 -16.12 -6.43
CA GLY A 133 2.98 -15.03 -7.01
C GLY A 133 4.12 -15.51 -7.88
N CYS A 134 4.59 -14.63 -8.76
CA CYS A 134 5.83 -14.84 -9.51
C CYS A 134 6.62 -13.53 -9.65
N PHE A 135 7.92 -13.67 -9.94
CA PHE A 135 8.79 -12.56 -10.31
C PHE A 135 9.16 -12.70 -11.79
N ALA A 136 8.61 -11.83 -12.63
CA ALA A 136 8.83 -11.85 -14.06
C ALA A 136 8.72 -10.42 -14.63
N PRO A 137 9.47 -10.10 -15.69
CA PRO A 137 9.37 -8.81 -16.34
C PRO A 137 8.08 -8.70 -17.18
N ASP A 138 7.65 -7.47 -17.45
CA ASP A 138 6.36 -7.18 -18.09
C ASP A 138 6.24 -7.77 -19.52
N GLU A 139 7.35 -8.04 -20.22
CA GLU A 139 7.33 -8.68 -21.54
C GLU A 139 6.78 -10.11 -21.51
N ARG A 140 6.79 -10.77 -20.33
CA ARG A 140 6.25 -12.12 -20.13
C ARG A 140 4.77 -12.13 -19.76
N GLU A 141 4.07 -11.00 -19.66
CA GLU A 141 2.66 -10.93 -19.21
C GLU A 141 1.73 -11.89 -19.99
N LYS A 142 1.92 -12.04 -21.30
CA LYS A 142 1.13 -12.98 -22.13
C LYS A 142 1.35 -14.44 -21.75
N GLU A 143 2.57 -14.79 -21.36
CA GLU A 143 2.92 -16.12 -20.90
C GLU A 143 2.31 -16.39 -19.52
N ILE A 144 2.44 -15.43 -18.59
CA ILE A 144 1.97 -15.51 -17.20
C ILE A 144 0.46 -15.79 -17.11
N VAL A 145 -0.34 -15.17 -17.98
CA VAL A 145 -1.80 -15.37 -18.06
C VAL A 145 -2.17 -16.72 -18.71
N GLY A 146 -1.23 -17.37 -19.41
CA GLY A 146 -1.44 -18.64 -20.08
C GLY A 146 -1.58 -19.83 -19.12
N LYS A 147 -2.42 -20.82 -19.49
CA LYS A 147 -2.62 -22.06 -18.72
C LYS A 147 -1.35 -22.87 -18.48
N GLU A 148 -0.36 -22.73 -19.37
CA GLU A 148 0.91 -23.46 -19.33
C GLU A 148 1.94 -22.84 -18.38
N PHE A 149 1.73 -21.63 -17.88
CA PHE A 149 2.68 -21.01 -16.95
C PHE A 149 2.64 -21.71 -15.58
N LYS A 150 3.77 -22.30 -15.19
CA LYS A 150 3.93 -23.08 -13.95
C LYS A 150 4.90 -22.47 -12.94
N GLU A 151 5.48 -21.30 -13.22
CA GLU A 151 6.41 -20.60 -12.30
C GLU A 151 5.67 -19.82 -11.19
N TRP A 152 4.47 -20.28 -10.82
CA TRP A 152 3.72 -19.74 -9.69
C TRP A 152 4.25 -20.33 -8.39
N GLU A 153 4.49 -19.46 -7.42
CA GLU A 153 4.84 -19.83 -6.06
C GLU A 153 3.67 -19.52 -5.12
N THR A 154 3.33 -20.45 -4.22
CA THR A 154 2.29 -20.24 -3.22
C THR A 154 2.68 -19.15 -2.21
N ILE A 155 1.94 -18.05 -2.20
CA ILE A 155 2.02 -16.97 -1.19
C ILE A 155 1.12 -17.30 0.00
N LEU A 156 -0.14 -17.66 -0.27
CA LEU A 156 -1.13 -18.08 0.72
C LEU A 156 -1.61 -19.48 0.34
N SER A 157 -1.30 -20.46 1.19
CA SER A 157 -1.86 -21.81 1.05
C SER A 157 -3.37 -21.78 1.23
N LYS A 158 -4.08 -22.78 0.68
CA LYS A 158 -5.54 -22.84 0.64
C LYS A 158 -6.20 -22.49 1.99
N GLN A 159 -7.05 -21.47 2.00
CA GLN A 159 -7.81 -21.02 3.16
C GLN A 159 -9.30 -21.05 2.86
N GLU A 160 -10.11 -21.44 3.85
CA GLU A 160 -11.57 -21.30 3.81
C GLU A 160 -11.97 -19.84 4.02
N CYS A 161 -13.03 -19.40 3.33
CA CYS A 161 -13.70 -18.13 3.53
C CYS A 161 -15.15 -18.37 3.95
N GLY A 162 -15.65 -17.56 4.88
CA GLY A 162 -17.05 -17.49 5.28
C GLY A 162 -17.82 -16.39 4.54
N PRO A 163 -19.15 -16.35 4.70
CA PRO A 163 -20.02 -15.44 3.98
C PRO A 163 -19.94 -14.00 4.51
N SER A 164 -19.89 -13.03 3.58
CA SER A 164 -20.06 -11.60 3.85
C SER A 164 -19.19 -11.06 5.00
N GLN A 165 -17.92 -11.45 5.03
CA GLN A 165 -16.97 -11.02 6.04
C GLN A 165 -15.56 -10.84 5.47
N ARG A 166 -14.73 -10.12 6.23
CA ARG A 166 -13.30 -9.93 5.95
C ARG A 166 -12.49 -11.05 6.57
N HIS A 167 -11.53 -11.56 5.82
CA HIS A 167 -10.56 -12.56 6.25
C HIS A 167 -9.17 -12.01 5.99
N ALA A 168 -8.29 -12.07 6.98
CA ALA A 168 -6.92 -11.63 6.81
C ALA A 168 -5.95 -12.65 7.39
N TRP A 169 -4.82 -12.82 6.73
CA TRP A 169 -3.75 -13.72 7.16
C TRP A 169 -2.42 -12.99 7.12
N LEU A 170 -1.69 -13.07 8.22
CA LEU A 170 -0.28 -12.73 8.28
C LEU A 170 0.52 -13.94 7.80
N LEU A 171 1.38 -13.73 6.81
CA LEU A 171 2.19 -14.80 6.26
C LEU A 171 3.37 -15.11 7.18
N PRO A 172 3.86 -16.37 7.19
CA PRO A 172 5.14 -16.68 7.80
C PRO A 172 6.21 -15.77 7.20
N GLY A 173 7.10 -15.25 8.04
CA GLY A 173 8.13 -14.30 7.62
C GLY A 173 9.21 -14.96 6.76
N GLU A 174 8.89 -15.33 5.52
CA GLU A 174 9.90 -15.71 4.55
C GLU A 174 10.60 -14.46 4.03
N THR A 175 11.74 -14.18 4.65
CA THR A 175 12.61 -13.06 4.32
C THR A 175 13.14 -13.18 2.89
N GLY A 176 12.73 -12.26 2.01
CA GLY A 176 13.50 -11.89 0.83
C GLY A 176 12.84 -12.12 -0.53
N LYS A 177 11.80 -12.97 -0.62
CA LYS A 177 11.10 -13.21 -1.89
C LYS A 177 10.32 -11.98 -2.32
N GLN A 178 10.41 -11.68 -3.61
CA GLN A 178 9.76 -10.54 -4.23
C GLN A 178 8.83 -11.03 -5.31
N TYR A 179 7.72 -10.32 -5.48
CA TYR A 179 6.74 -10.62 -6.50
C TYR A 179 6.48 -9.38 -7.36
N THR A 180 6.12 -9.64 -8.60
CA THR A 180 5.74 -8.64 -9.61
C THR A 180 4.29 -8.86 -10.05
N HIS A 181 3.85 -10.11 -9.99
CA HIS A 181 2.53 -10.57 -10.36
C HIS A 181 2.00 -11.49 -9.27
N VAL A 182 0.69 -11.48 -9.07
CA VAL A 182 -0.01 -12.43 -8.21
C VAL A 182 -1.21 -13.04 -8.92
N ARG A 183 -1.56 -14.26 -8.53
CA ARG A 183 -2.77 -14.95 -8.97
C ARG A 183 -3.62 -15.28 -7.75
N LEU A 184 -4.86 -14.82 -7.75
CA LEU A 184 -5.88 -15.26 -6.80
C LEU A 184 -6.66 -16.41 -7.45
N CYS A 185 -6.77 -17.53 -6.75
CA CYS A 185 -7.52 -18.71 -7.16
C CYS A 185 -8.70 -18.92 -6.19
N MET A 186 -9.91 -19.04 -6.72
CA MET A 186 -11.17 -19.23 -6.00
C MET A 186 -11.75 -20.61 -6.30
N PHE A 187 -12.02 -21.44 -5.29
CA PHE A 187 -12.38 -22.84 -5.47
C PHE A 187 -13.85 -23.14 -5.13
N PRO A 188 -14.64 -23.74 -6.03
CA PRO A 188 -14.42 -23.83 -7.48
C PRO A 188 -14.83 -22.54 -8.23
N ASP A 189 -15.81 -21.82 -7.67
CA ASP A 189 -16.42 -20.61 -8.20
C ASP A 189 -17.11 -19.84 -7.07
N GLY A 190 -17.61 -18.62 -7.32
CA GLY A 190 -18.30 -17.79 -6.33
C GLY A 190 -18.02 -16.30 -6.49
N GLY A 191 -18.08 -15.56 -5.38
CA GLY A 191 -17.86 -14.12 -5.34
C GLY A 191 -16.94 -13.62 -4.24
N ILE A 192 -16.13 -12.61 -4.57
CA ILE A 192 -15.18 -11.91 -3.69
C ILE A 192 -15.32 -10.41 -3.92
N ALA A 193 -15.50 -9.64 -2.85
CA ALA A 193 -15.68 -8.19 -2.93
C ALA A 193 -14.35 -7.43 -3.07
N ARG A 194 -13.34 -7.76 -2.25
CA ARG A 194 -12.00 -7.16 -2.32
C ARG A 194 -10.90 -8.18 -2.10
N PHE A 195 -9.75 -7.90 -2.70
CA PHE A 195 -8.48 -8.57 -2.44
C PHE A 195 -7.44 -7.49 -2.11
N ARG A 196 -6.78 -7.62 -0.95
CA ARG A 196 -5.62 -6.79 -0.56
C ARG A 196 -4.39 -7.66 -0.42
N LEU A 197 -3.27 -7.14 -0.93
CA LEU A 197 -1.97 -7.78 -0.80
C LEU A 197 -1.04 -6.84 -0.02
N TYR A 198 -1.00 -7.03 1.30
CA TYR A 198 -0.21 -6.19 2.18
C TYR A 198 1.27 -6.52 2.07
N GLY A 199 2.11 -5.52 1.85
CA GLY A 199 3.56 -5.73 1.78
C GLY A 199 4.38 -4.45 1.70
N THR A 200 5.69 -4.63 1.52
CA THR A 200 6.65 -3.54 1.33
C THR A 200 7.14 -3.49 -0.10
N VAL A 201 7.34 -2.29 -0.62
CA VAL A 201 7.87 -2.08 -1.98
C VAL A 201 9.37 -2.38 -1.99
N VAL A 202 9.83 -3.02 -3.06
CA VAL A 202 11.25 -3.07 -3.41
C VAL A 202 11.45 -2.14 -4.61
N PRO A 203 11.86 -0.88 -4.37
CA PRO A 203 11.89 0.13 -5.41
C PRO A 203 13.03 -0.11 -6.40
N VAL A 204 12.77 0.21 -7.67
CA VAL A 204 13.85 0.37 -8.66
C VAL A 204 14.34 1.80 -8.55
N LEU A 205 15.56 1.90 -8.06
CA LEU A 205 16.18 3.15 -7.66
C LEU A 205 17.02 3.71 -8.81
N PRO A 206 16.96 5.03 -9.12
CA PRO A 206 17.90 5.69 -10.02
C PRO A 206 19.36 5.24 -9.87
N GLN A 207 20.06 5.02 -10.98
CA GLN A 207 21.47 4.64 -10.93
C GLN A 207 22.36 5.82 -10.55
N ASP A 208 22.03 7.02 -11.02
CA ASP A 208 22.71 8.25 -10.61
C ASP A 208 22.25 8.65 -9.21
N VAL A 209 23.19 8.70 -8.26
CA VAL A 209 22.95 9.13 -6.88
C VAL A 209 22.57 10.60 -6.77
N ASN A 210 22.85 11.39 -7.82
CA ASN A 210 22.47 12.79 -7.91
C ASN A 210 21.11 13.01 -8.58
N GLU A 211 20.46 11.95 -9.06
CA GLU A 211 19.12 12.08 -9.62
C GLU A 211 18.14 12.49 -8.52
N VAL A 212 17.36 13.53 -8.81
CA VAL A 212 16.30 14.01 -7.93
C VAL A 212 15.03 13.23 -8.24
N PHE A 213 14.49 12.55 -7.23
CA PHE A 213 13.25 11.79 -7.35
C PHE A 213 12.40 11.96 -6.09
N ASP A 214 11.12 11.56 -6.16
CA ASP A 214 10.20 11.69 -5.03
C ASP A 214 10.50 10.62 -3.96
N LEU A 215 11.14 11.03 -2.88
CA LEU A 215 11.50 10.20 -1.73
C LEU A 215 10.27 9.75 -0.93
N ALA A 216 9.14 10.48 -1.02
CA ALA A 216 7.92 10.17 -0.29
C ALA A 216 6.98 9.24 -1.09
N ALA A 217 7.18 9.12 -2.40
CA ALA A 217 6.29 8.31 -3.25
C ALA A 217 6.23 6.84 -2.79
N THR A 218 5.02 6.28 -2.78
CA THR A 218 4.80 4.88 -2.41
C THR A 218 5.58 3.91 -3.30
N VAL A 219 5.66 4.20 -4.60
CA VAL A 219 6.44 3.39 -5.56
C VAL A 219 7.95 3.38 -5.26
N ASN A 220 8.43 4.36 -4.51
CA ASN A 220 9.82 4.45 -4.06
C ASN A 220 10.01 3.94 -2.63
N GLY A 221 8.98 3.36 -2.02
CA GLY A 221 9.01 2.79 -0.66
C GLY A 221 8.49 3.73 0.44
N GLY A 222 7.97 4.92 0.09
CA GLY A 222 7.40 5.83 1.07
C GLY A 222 6.11 5.30 1.70
N VAL A 223 5.94 5.53 3.01
CA VAL A 223 4.79 5.05 3.79
C VAL A 223 4.28 6.15 4.71
N ALA A 224 2.99 6.46 4.64
CA ALA A 224 2.34 7.33 5.61
C ALA A 224 2.08 6.52 6.89
N VAL A 225 2.81 6.80 7.97
CA VAL A 225 2.82 5.91 9.15
C VAL A 225 1.72 6.25 10.14
N LYS A 226 1.40 7.54 10.32
CA LYS A 226 0.45 8.04 11.32
C LYS A 226 -0.17 9.35 10.86
N CYS A 227 -1.35 9.67 11.38
CA CYS A 227 -2.01 10.96 11.20
C CYS A 227 -2.89 11.28 12.41
N SER A 228 -3.28 12.55 12.55
CA SER A 228 -4.16 13.02 13.63
C SER A 228 -5.62 12.58 13.48
N ASP A 229 -6.16 12.67 12.27
CA ASP A 229 -7.55 12.36 11.92
C ASP A 229 -7.63 11.86 10.47
N GLN A 230 -8.67 11.09 10.14
CA GLN A 230 -9.03 10.73 8.76
C GLN A 230 -10.55 10.69 8.66
N HIS A 231 -11.16 11.80 8.26
CA HIS A 231 -12.59 11.87 8.08
C HIS A 231 -13.02 11.24 6.76
N PHE A 232 -12.37 11.66 5.67
CA PHE A 232 -12.55 11.12 4.33
C PHE A 232 -11.19 10.85 3.67
N GLY A 233 -11.16 9.80 2.85
CA GLY A 233 -9.90 9.27 2.31
C GLY A 233 -8.95 8.77 3.40
N THR A 234 -7.71 8.48 3.03
CA THR A 234 -6.69 7.98 3.96
C THR A 234 -5.38 8.73 3.75
N LYS A 235 -4.55 8.79 4.78
CA LYS A 235 -3.18 9.34 4.75
C LYS A 235 -2.34 8.73 3.63
N ASP A 236 -2.57 7.46 3.29
CA ASP A 236 -1.80 6.72 2.30
C ASP A 236 -2.01 7.29 0.89
N ASN A 237 -3.18 7.90 0.64
CA ASN A 237 -3.47 8.56 -0.62
C ASN A 237 -2.53 9.73 -0.93
N LEU A 238 -1.92 10.34 0.09
CA LEU A 238 -1.00 11.46 -0.08
C LEU A 238 0.23 11.09 -0.93
N LEU A 239 0.58 9.80 -0.98
CA LEU A 239 1.83 9.31 -1.57
C LEU A 239 1.62 8.57 -2.91
N LEU A 240 0.37 8.55 -3.39
CA LEU A 240 -0.02 7.86 -4.62
C LEU A 240 0.42 8.62 -5.88
N PRO A 241 0.59 7.91 -7.01
CA PRO A 241 0.81 8.55 -8.31
C PRO A 241 -0.30 9.54 -8.73
N GLY A 242 0.05 10.42 -9.67
CA GLY A 242 -0.88 11.37 -10.29
C GLY A 242 -1.42 12.43 -9.33
N ARG A 243 -2.59 12.98 -9.67
CA ARG A 243 -3.33 14.00 -8.88
C ARG A 243 -4.74 13.53 -8.48
N GLY A 244 -5.02 12.24 -8.66
CA GLY A 244 -6.32 11.62 -8.39
C GLY A 244 -7.42 12.10 -9.34
N VAL A 245 -8.68 11.78 -9.00
CA VAL A 245 -9.87 12.05 -9.83
C VAL A 245 -10.92 12.94 -9.14
N ASP A 246 -11.02 12.87 -7.81
CA ASP A 246 -11.97 13.66 -7.00
C ASP A 246 -11.44 13.86 -5.56
N MET A 247 -12.27 14.22 -4.57
CA MET A 247 -11.76 14.38 -3.19
C MET A 247 -11.55 13.06 -2.44
N GLY A 248 -12.21 11.97 -2.88
CA GLY A 248 -12.23 10.68 -2.18
C GLY A 248 -10.90 9.93 -2.22
N ASP A 249 -10.00 10.31 -3.14
CA ASP A 249 -8.65 9.76 -3.26
C ASP A 249 -7.56 10.74 -2.76
N GLY A 250 -7.91 11.65 -1.84
CA GLY A 250 -6.98 12.44 -1.02
C GLY A 250 -7.00 12.04 0.45
N TRP A 251 -6.48 12.90 1.32
CA TRP A 251 -6.63 12.82 2.78
C TRP A 251 -7.38 14.07 3.26
N GLU A 252 -8.48 13.89 3.99
CA GLU A 252 -9.30 14.98 4.52
C GLU A 252 -9.65 14.75 5.99
N THR A 253 -9.56 15.82 6.78
CA THR A 253 -9.84 15.80 8.22
C THR A 253 -11.16 16.50 8.56
N LYS A 254 -11.68 16.23 9.76
CA LYS A 254 -12.89 16.89 10.25
C LYS A 254 -12.66 18.37 10.43
N ARG A 255 -13.67 19.16 10.05
CA ARG A 255 -13.72 20.59 10.34
C ARG A 255 -13.57 20.86 11.84
N SER A 256 -12.60 21.69 12.20
CA SER A 256 -12.34 22.08 13.58
C SER A 256 -12.95 23.44 13.94
N ARG A 257 -12.85 23.78 15.23
CA ARG A 257 -13.27 25.06 15.83
C ARG A 257 -12.22 25.49 16.84
N GLY A 258 -11.68 26.70 16.69
CA GLY A 258 -10.63 27.23 17.58
C GLY A 258 -9.22 27.00 17.03
N VAL A 259 -8.23 26.97 17.93
CA VAL A 259 -6.83 26.67 17.57
C VAL A 259 -6.71 25.16 17.39
N HIS A 260 -6.39 24.74 16.17
CA HIS A 260 -6.27 23.34 15.79
C HIS A 260 -5.23 23.18 14.69
N ILE A 261 -4.65 21.98 14.60
CA ILE A 261 -3.84 21.52 13.48
C ILE A 261 -4.17 20.05 13.24
N ASP A 262 -4.05 19.63 12.00
CA ASP A 262 -3.98 18.21 11.65
C ASP A 262 -2.63 17.89 11.02
N TRP A 263 -2.21 16.63 11.13
CA TRP A 263 -0.89 16.23 10.67
C TRP A 263 -0.86 14.81 10.14
N THR A 264 0.11 14.54 9.27
CA THR A 264 0.48 13.19 8.82
C THR A 264 1.99 13.04 8.88
N ILE A 265 2.47 11.93 9.44
CA ILE A 265 3.88 11.54 9.47
C ILE A 265 4.12 10.53 8.37
N ILE A 266 5.18 10.76 7.60
CA ILE A 266 5.58 9.98 6.43
C ILE A 266 7.01 9.51 6.64
N LYS A 267 7.22 8.20 6.50
CA LYS A 267 8.53 7.62 6.34
C LYS A 267 8.89 7.69 4.86
N LEU A 268 10.02 8.33 4.55
CA LEU A 268 10.56 8.34 3.19
C LEU A 268 11.01 6.92 2.81
N GLY A 269 10.90 6.58 1.53
CA GLY A 269 11.34 5.27 1.05
C GLY A 269 12.83 5.04 1.24
N LEU A 270 13.60 6.12 1.23
CA LEU A 270 15.01 6.15 1.60
C LEU A 270 15.32 7.46 2.33
N PRO A 271 16.26 7.45 3.28
CA PRO A 271 16.84 8.69 3.79
C PRO A 271 17.50 9.49 2.65
N GLY A 272 17.26 10.79 2.62
CA GLY A 272 17.74 11.65 1.54
C GLY A 272 17.84 13.12 1.88
N VAL A 273 18.49 13.87 0.99
CA VAL A 273 18.62 15.32 1.06
C VAL A 273 17.47 15.93 0.26
N ILE A 274 16.62 16.70 0.94
CA ILE A 274 15.40 17.29 0.36
C ILE A 274 15.78 18.55 -0.44
N GLU A 275 15.24 18.67 -1.65
CA GLU A 275 15.46 19.85 -2.51
C GLU A 275 14.17 20.58 -2.88
N LYS A 276 13.05 19.86 -2.96
CA LYS A 276 11.76 20.43 -3.29
C LYS A 276 10.64 19.64 -2.62
N ALA A 277 9.68 20.35 -2.05
CA ALA A 277 8.43 19.76 -1.60
C ALA A 277 7.28 20.28 -2.47
N VAL A 278 6.28 19.43 -2.73
CA VAL A 278 5.02 19.84 -3.37
C VAL A 278 3.87 19.41 -2.49
N VAL A 279 2.98 20.34 -2.15
CA VAL A 279 1.70 20.04 -1.50
C VAL A 279 0.57 20.34 -2.49
N ASP A 280 -0.11 19.30 -2.93
CA ASP A 280 -1.19 19.40 -3.92
C ASP A 280 -2.55 19.37 -3.23
N THR A 281 -3.38 20.38 -3.47
CA THR A 281 -4.75 20.47 -2.97
C THR A 281 -5.78 20.16 -4.07
N ALA A 282 -5.40 19.43 -5.12
CA ALA A 282 -6.29 19.05 -6.21
C ALA A 282 -7.66 18.57 -5.70
N HIS A 283 -8.73 19.04 -6.32
CA HIS A 283 -10.14 18.77 -6.00
C HIS A 283 -10.66 19.31 -4.66
N PHE A 284 -9.79 19.73 -3.73
CA PHE A 284 -10.20 20.42 -2.50
C PHE A 284 -10.40 21.91 -2.77
N ARG A 285 -11.63 22.28 -3.15
CA ARG A 285 -11.97 23.64 -3.62
C ARG A 285 -12.55 24.54 -2.53
N GLY A 286 -13.29 23.96 -1.60
CA GLY A 286 -13.92 24.68 -0.48
C GLY A 286 -13.39 24.28 0.91
N ASN A 287 -12.58 23.24 0.95
CA ASN A 287 -12.08 22.57 2.15
C ASN A 287 -10.58 22.26 2.07
N PHE A 288 -9.82 22.99 1.25
CA PHE A 288 -8.35 22.98 1.33
C PHE A 288 -7.90 23.65 2.64
N PRO A 289 -6.73 23.30 3.19
CA PRO A 289 -6.25 23.94 4.40
C PRO A 289 -5.92 25.41 4.17
N GLN A 290 -6.00 26.24 5.20
CA GLN A 290 -5.63 27.65 5.10
C GLN A 290 -4.11 27.81 4.92
N LYS A 291 -3.34 27.00 5.64
CA LYS A 291 -1.89 26.93 5.55
C LYS A 291 -1.39 25.50 5.69
N VAL A 292 -0.17 25.28 5.23
CA VAL A 292 0.59 24.06 5.49
C VAL A 292 1.96 24.40 6.06
N GLN A 293 2.52 23.47 6.81
CA GLN A 293 3.83 23.55 7.43
C GLN A 293 4.49 22.17 7.31
N LEU A 294 5.80 22.12 7.11
CA LEU A 294 6.54 20.86 6.99
C LEU A 294 7.64 20.78 8.04
N PHE A 295 7.76 19.61 8.63
CA PHE A 295 8.89 19.23 9.47
C PHE A 295 9.57 18.00 8.89
N ALA A 296 10.84 17.80 9.24
CA ALA A 296 11.59 16.61 8.91
C ALA A 296 12.35 16.09 10.14
N ALA A 297 12.63 14.78 10.13
CA ALA A 297 13.40 14.13 11.18
C ALA A 297 14.40 13.14 10.58
N GLU A 298 15.56 13.03 11.22
CA GLU A 298 16.62 12.11 10.86
C GLU A 298 16.22 10.65 11.14
N GLN A 299 17.02 9.72 10.63
CA GLN A 299 16.84 8.30 10.91
C GLN A 299 16.99 8.03 12.42
N THR A 300 15.99 7.41 13.02
CA THR A 300 16.05 6.99 14.42
C THR A 300 16.76 5.65 14.56
N ALA A 301 17.43 5.42 15.70
CA ALA A 301 18.09 4.15 15.99
C ALA A 301 17.12 2.94 15.99
N SER A 302 15.85 3.17 16.34
CA SER A 302 14.81 2.13 16.34
C SER A 302 14.23 1.84 14.95
N GLY A 303 14.53 2.67 13.95
CA GLY A 303 13.92 2.60 12.61
C GLY A 303 12.43 2.99 12.57
N LYS A 304 11.88 3.49 13.68
CA LYS A 304 10.50 3.99 13.79
C LYS A 304 10.47 5.51 13.69
N ALA A 305 9.41 6.05 13.10
CA ALA A 305 9.22 7.50 13.06
C ALA A 305 9.09 8.08 14.48
N PRO A 306 9.60 9.30 14.74
CA PRO A 306 9.27 10.03 15.96
C PRO A 306 7.76 10.22 16.12
N GLU A 307 7.28 10.30 17.35
CA GLU A 307 5.89 10.68 17.64
C GLU A 307 5.66 12.18 17.38
N HIS A 308 4.40 12.59 17.26
CA HIS A 308 4.06 13.98 16.96
C HIS A 308 4.55 14.94 18.05
N GLU A 309 4.42 14.52 19.31
CA GLU A 309 4.69 15.26 20.55
C GLU A 309 6.19 15.38 20.87
N GLU A 310 7.04 14.59 20.20
CA GLU A 310 8.50 14.64 20.35
C GLU A 310 9.10 15.82 19.58
N HIS A 311 8.71 17.04 19.96
CA HIS A 311 9.02 18.28 19.23
C HIS A 311 10.52 18.52 19.01
N ASP A 312 11.37 18.05 19.92
CA ASP A 312 12.83 18.13 19.85
C ASP A 312 13.43 17.29 18.72
N LYS A 313 12.70 16.27 18.24
CA LYS A 313 13.11 15.42 17.11
C LYS A 313 12.70 15.96 15.75
N TRP A 314 11.82 16.97 15.72
CA TRP A 314 11.29 17.54 14.48
C TRP A 314 11.95 18.87 14.15
N VAL A 315 12.61 18.94 13.00
CA VAL A 315 13.16 20.19 12.46
C VAL A 315 12.14 20.80 11.52
N GLN A 316 11.75 22.06 11.74
CA GLN A 316 10.91 22.77 10.78
C GLN A 316 11.71 23.00 9.49
N ILE A 317 11.18 22.53 8.37
CA ILE A 317 11.77 22.75 7.04
C ILE A 317 10.95 23.70 6.17
N LEU A 318 9.68 23.96 6.52
CA LEU A 318 8.84 24.98 5.90
C LEU A 318 7.99 25.64 6.96
N ALA A 319 8.15 26.95 7.16
CA ALA A 319 7.29 27.75 8.02
C ALA A 319 5.83 27.79 7.49
N PRO A 320 4.81 28.11 8.32
CA PRO A 320 3.42 28.11 7.91
C PRO A 320 3.13 28.95 6.65
N SER A 321 2.86 28.26 5.54
CA SER A 321 2.71 28.82 4.21
C SER A 321 1.27 28.75 3.73
N LYS A 322 0.77 29.81 3.11
CA LYS A 322 -0.62 29.89 2.65
C LYS A 322 -0.86 28.98 1.45
N THR A 323 -1.95 28.23 1.50
CA THR A 323 -2.42 27.36 0.41
C THR A 323 -3.66 27.94 -0.27
N GLY A 324 -3.94 27.43 -1.46
CA GLY A 324 -5.10 27.74 -2.28
C GLY A 324 -5.84 26.47 -2.73
N PRO A 325 -7.02 26.63 -3.35
CA PRO A 325 -7.82 25.52 -3.82
C PRO A 325 -7.24 24.89 -5.09
N ASP A 326 -7.35 23.57 -5.20
CA ASP A 326 -7.17 22.81 -6.46
C ASP A 326 -5.83 23.06 -7.18
N LYS A 327 -4.74 23.16 -6.40
CA LYS A 327 -3.44 23.64 -6.90
C LYS A 327 -2.25 22.88 -6.30
N GLU A 328 -1.20 22.68 -7.09
CA GLU A 328 0.13 22.30 -6.61
C GLU A 328 0.87 23.52 -6.03
N HIS A 329 1.31 23.39 -4.78
CA HIS A 329 2.12 24.39 -4.07
C HIS A 329 3.55 23.85 -4.00
N GLU A 330 4.45 24.48 -4.75
CA GLU A 330 5.85 24.08 -4.81
C GLU A 330 6.70 24.91 -3.86
N TYR A 331 7.58 24.25 -3.12
CA TYR A 331 8.51 24.86 -2.17
C TYR A 331 9.92 24.35 -2.49
N GLY A 332 10.78 25.23 -3.01
CA GLY A 332 12.18 24.91 -3.32
C GLY A 332 13.14 25.31 -2.20
N THR A 333 14.43 25.14 -2.44
CA THR A 333 15.51 25.51 -1.51
C THR A 333 15.60 27.02 -1.21
N ASP A 334 14.88 27.85 -1.95
CA ASP A 334 14.74 29.29 -1.71
C ASP A 334 13.84 29.62 -0.50
N VAL A 335 12.94 28.70 -0.13
CA VAL A 335 12.01 28.84 1.00
C VAL A 335 12.10 27.70 2.01
N LEU A 336 12.67 26.57 1.65
CA LEU A 336 12.92 25.46 2.57
C LEU A 336 14.13 25.78 3.46
N GLU A 337 13.93 25.62 4.77
CA GLU A 337 14.93 25.86 5.81
C GLU A 337 15.55 24.53 6.26
N GLU A 338 16.79 24.56 6.74
CA GLU A 338 17.46 23.40 7.35
C GLU A 338 17.58 22.13 6.47
N VAL A 339 17.36 22.23 5.14
CA VAL A 339 17.46 21.08 4.22
C VAL A 339 18.85 20.87 3.60
N ALA A 340 19.66 21.93 3.54
CA ALA A 340 20.97 21.87 2.88
C ALA A 340 21.95 20.95 3.63
N ASN A 341 22.50 19.96 2.92
CA ASN A 341 23.46 18.98 3.44
C ASN A 341 22.97 18.16 4.65
N LYS A 342 21.64 18.08 4.86
CA LYS A 342 21.05 17.23 5.90
C LYS A 342 20.27 16.09 5.28
N THR A 343 20.38 14.93 5.92
CA THR A 343 19.69 13.71 5.49
C THR A 343 18.51 13.45 6.41
N TYR A 344 17.32 13.44 5.84
CA TYR A 344 16.09 13.14 6.56
C TYR A 344 15.52 11.80 6.14
N ALA A 345 14.91 11.09 7.09
CA ALA A 345 14.22 9.82 6.86
C ALA A 345 12.71 9.93 7.02
N TYR A 346 12.23 11.00 7.65
CA TYR A 346 10.82 11.24 7.90
C TYR A 346 10.44 12.68 7.58
N VAL A 347 9.21 12.86 7.10
CA VAL A 347 8.57 14.17 6.89
C VAL A 347 7.24 14.17 7.62
N LYS A 348 6.91 15.28 8.27
CA LYS A 348 5.60 15.53 8.89
C LYS A 348 4.93 16.70 8.17
N LEU A 349 3.85 16.41 7.46
CA LEU A 349 2.94 17.39 6.91
C LEU A 349 2.01 17.86 8.03
N VAL A 350 1.93 19.17 8.25
CA VAL A 350 0.94 19.80 9.11
C VAL A 350 0.03 20.67 8.25
N ILE A 351 -1.28 20.53 8.43
CA ILE A 351 -2.30 21.37 7.81
C ILE A 351 -2.98 22.21 8.89
N ILE A 352 -3.34 23.44 8.55
CA ILE A 352 -3.82 24.44 9.51
C ILE A 352 -5.08 25.12 8.97
N PRO A 353 -6.17 25.23 9.75
CA PRO A 353 -6.39 24.46 10.98
C PRO A 353 -6.71 22.98 10.70
N ASP A 354 -7.39 22.71 9.58
CA ASP A 354 -7.88 21.40 9.11
C ASP A 354 -8.07 21.48 7.58
N GLY A 355 -8.53 20.39 6.96
CA GLY A 355 -8.95 20.38 5.56
C GLY A 355 -8.45 19.16 4.80
N GLY A 356 -8.38 19.30 3.47
CA GLY A 356 -8.00 18.22 2.57
C GLY A 356 -6.78 18.52 1.72
N VAL A 357 -5.91 17.51 1.59
CA VAL A 357 -4.72 17.52 0.74
C VAL A 357 -4.75 16.28 -0.15
N LYS A 358 -4.46 16.47 -1.43
CA LYS A 358 -4.43 15.38 -2.40
C LYS A 358 -3.12 14.62 -2.35
N ARG A 359 -1.99 15.32 -2.48
CA ARG A 359 -0.65 14.71 -2.48
C ARG A 359 0.33 15.54 -1.67
N ILE A 360 1.35 14.86 -1.18
CA ILE A 360 2.64 15.46 -0.85
C ILE A 360 3.73 14.73 -1.63
N ARG A 361 4.63 15.50 -2.24
CA ARG A 361 5.83 14.98 -2.90
C ARG A 361 7.05 15.59 -2.25
N VAL A 362 8.07 14.77 -2.01
CA VAL A 362 9.32 15.20 -1.38
C VAL A 362 10.46 14.82 -2.31
N PHE A 363 10.79 15.73 -3.22
CA PHE A 363 11.85 15.56 -4.18
C PHE A 363 13.21 15.79 -3.52
N GLY A 364 14.12 14.85 -3.72
CA GLY A 364 15.46 14.92 -3.20
C GLY A 364 16.37 13.88 -3.80
N ARG A 365 17.61 13.88 -3.33
CA ARG A 365 18.64 12.90 -3.68
C ARG A 365 18.82 11.91 -2.56
N ARG A 366 19.35 10.73 -2.87
CA ARG A 366 19.71 9.76 -1.82
C ARG A 366 20.75 10.36 -0.88
N ALA A 367 20.71 9.90 0.36
CA ALA A 367 21.81 10.14 1.28
C ALA A 367 23.14 9.74 0.60
N PRO A 368 24.18 10.58 0.64
CA PRO A 368 25.51 10.16 0.22
C PRO A 368 25.87 8.89 0.99
N THR A 369 26.30 7.84 0.29
CA THR A 369 26.92 6.70 0.96
C THR A 369 28.16 7.20 1.68
N SER A 370 28.12 7.19 3.01
CA SER A 370 29.25 7.43 3.90
C SER A 370 30.28 6.31 3.80
#